data_AF-X0VHC3-F1
#
_entry.id   AF-X0VHC3-F1
#
_cell.length_a   1.000
_cell.length_b   1.000
_cell.length_c   1.000
_cell.angle_alpha   90.00
_cell.angle_beta   90.00
_cell.angle_gamma   90.00
#
_symmetry.space_group_name_H-M   'P 1'
#
loop_
_entity.id
_entity.type
_entity.pdbx_description
1 polymer ?
#
loop_
_entity_poly.entity_id
_entity_poly.type
_entity_poly.pdbx_seq_one_letter_code
_entity_poly.pdbx_strand_id
1 'polypeptide(L)' 'MRLFVGENEKHWFAIHTYSGHEERVKKNLEQRIKLMDGGDEISQIVVPTEDEVEVRGGQRRT' A
#
# COMPACT_ATOMS: atom_id res chain seq x y z
N MET A 1 -22.69 6.41 30.40
CA MET A 1 -22.15 6.64 29.05
C MET A 1 -20.93 5.75 28.89
N ARG A 2 -21.08 4.56 28.29
CA ARG A 2 -19.99 3.60 28.07
C ARG A 2 -19.81 3.54 26.55
N LEU A 3 -18.73 4.11 26.06
CA LEU A 3 -18.35 3.96 24.66
C LEU A 3 -17.87 2.52 24.52
N PHE A 4 -18.65 1.71 23.82
CA PHE A 4 -18.14 0.47 23.24
C PHE A 4 -17.15 0.89 22.16
N VAL A 5 -15.86 0.92 22.52
CA VAL A 5 -14.79 0.84 21.52
C VAL A 5 -14.90 -0.58 20.98
N GLY A 6 -15.19 -0.72 19.69
CA GLY A 6 -15.29 -2.03 19.07
C GLY A 6 -13.92 -2.68 19.11
N GLU A 7 -13.81 -3.93 19.56
CA GLU A 7 -12.55 -4.72 19.60
C GLU A 7 -11.95 -5.02 18.21
N ASN A 8 -12.24 -4.23 17.17
CA ASN A 8 -11.79 -4.41 15.79
C ASN A 8 -11.66 -3.08 15.02
N GLU A 9 -11.24 -2.01 15.69
CA GLU A 9 -10.98 -0.74 15.02
C GLU A 9 -9.64 -0.78 14.27
N LYS A 10 -9.72 -0.78 12.93
CA LYS A 10 -8.55 -0.68 12.05
C LYS A 10 -8.06 0.76 12.04
N HIS A 11 -6.78 0.95 12.35
CA HIS A 11 -6.15 2.26 12.33
C HIS A 11 -5.34 2.47 11.05
N TRP A 12 -5.36 3.71 10.56
CA TRP A 12 -4.52 4.13 9.45
C TRP A 12 -3.14 4.53 9.96
N PHE A 13 -2.11 4.03 9.28
CA PHE A 13 -0.72 4.38 9.54
C PHE A 13 -0.09 4.92 8.26
N ALA A 14 0.72 5.97 8.38
CA ALA A 14 1.53 6.50 7.30
C ALA A 14 2.97 6.02 7.45
N ILE A 15 3.59 5.63 6.34
CA ILE A 15 4.99 5.21 6.28
C ILE A 15 5.74 6.22 5.43
N HIS A 16 6.82 6.76 5.97
CA HIS A 16 7.70 7.62 5.21
C HIS A 16 8.65 6.76 4.37
N THR A 17 8.62 6.97 3.06
CA THR A 17 9.48 6.28 2.10
C THR A 17 10.21 7.28 1.22
N TYR A 18 11.34 6.86 0.65
CA TYR A 18 12.05 7.65 -0.34
C TYR A 18 11.28 7.70 -1.67
N SER A 19 11.35 8.82 -2.37
CA SER A 19 10.73 9.01 -3.68
C SER A 19 11.21 7.96 -4.68
N GLY A 20 10.29 7.45 -5.51
CA GLY A 20 10.55 6.39 -6.50
C GLY A 20 10.68 4.97 -5.93
N HIS A 21 10.61 4.80 -4.61
CA HIS A 21 10.67 3.47 -3.97
C HIS A 21 9.31 3.00 -3.45
N GLU A 22 8.26 3.80 -3.59
CA GLU A 22 6.93 3.54 -3.02
C GLU A 22 6.33 2.22 -3.51
N GLU A 23 6.36 1.99 -4.82
CA GLU A 23 5.91 0.73 -5.45
C GLU A 23 6.72 -0.49 -4.97
N ARG A 24 8.04 -0.31 -4.80
CA ARG A 24 8.90 -1.38 -4.29
C ARG A 24 8.61 -1.66 -2.81
N VAL A 25 8.33 -0.63 -2.01
CA VAL A 25 7.97 -0.79 -0.59
C VAL A 25 6.62 -1.49 -0.46
N LYS A 26 5.62 -1.10 -1.25
CA LYS A 26 4.32 -1.78 -1.32
C LYS A 26 4.46 -3.28 -1.57
N LYS A 27 5.18 -3.68 -2.63
CA LYS A 27 5.41 -5.10 -2.96
C LYS A 27 6.13 -5.85 -1.83
N ASN A 28 7.14 -5.24 -1.21
CA ASN A 28 7.83 -5.85 -0.08
C ASN A 28 6.90 -6.05 1.12
N LEU A 29 6.05 -5.07 1.44
CA LEU A 29 5.06 -5.18 2.51
C LEU A 29 4.06 -6.30 2.22
N GLU A 30 3.50 -6.37 1.02
CA GLU A 30 2.58 -7.44 0.60
C GLU A 30 3.21 -8.84 0.71
N GLN A 31 4.46 -9.00 0.24
CA GLN A 31 5.18 -10.26 0.37
C GLN A 31 5.42 -10.61 1.83
N ARG A 32 5.79 -9.62 2.64
CA ARG A 32 6.12 -9.82 4.05
C ARG A 32 4.90 -10.17 4.90
N ILE A 33 3.74 -9.59 4.58
CA ILE A 33 2.44 -9.97 5.17
C ILE A 33 2.10 -11.41 4.86
N LYS A 34 2.26 -11.83 3.59
CA LYS A 34 2.02 -13.22 3.16
C LYS A 34 2.93 -14.22 3.86
N LEU A 35 4.18 -13.84 4.15
CA LEU A 35 5.18 -14.73 4.76
C LEU A 35 5.04 -14.83 6.29
N MET A 36 4.53 -13.81 6.96
CA MET A 36 4.45 -13.77 8.42
C MET A 36 3.13 -14.27 9.01
N ASP A 37 2.22 -14.82 8.20
CA ASP A 37 0.85 -15.19 8.62
C ASP A 37 0.09 -14.01 9.28
N GLY A 38 0.59 -12.77 9.10
CA GLY A 38 0.05 -11.53 9.63
C GLY A 38 -1.05 -10.94 8.74
N GLY A 39 -1.69 -11.78 7.92
CA GLY A 39 -2.72 -11.39 6.97
C GLY A 39 -3.95 -10.75 7.62
N ASP A 40 -4.19 -11.05 8.90
CA ASP A 40 -5.29 -10.46 9.67
C ASP A 40 -4.97 -9.09 10.27
N GLU A 41 -3.69 -8.71 10.41
CA GLU A 41 -3.30 -7.44 11.05
C GLU A 41 -3.28 -6.26 10.07
N ILE A 42 -2.87 -6.50 8.81
CA ILE A 42 -2.79 -5.46 7.77
C ILE A 42 -3.88 -5.65 6.73
N SER A 43 -4.88 -4.78 6.77
CA SER A 43 -6.07 -4.90 5.92
C SER A 43 -5.96 -4.25 4.55
N GLN A 44 -5.24 -3.12 4.44
CA GLN A 44 -5.14 -2.37 3.19
C GLN A 44 -3.81 -1.62 3.14
N ILE A 45 -3.17 -1.65 1.97
CA ILE A 45 -1.99 -0.84 1.66
C ILE A 45 -2.36 0.05 0.48
N VAL A 46 -2.25 1.36 0.66
CA VAL A 46 -2.45 2.36 -0.40
C VAL A 46 -1.17 3.14 -0.58
N VAL A 47 -0.71 3.22 -1.82
CA VAL A 47 0.32 4.17 -2.20
C VAL A 47 -0.41 5.36 -2.83
N PRO A 48 -0.22 6.59 -2.31
CA PRO A 48 -0.82 7.79 -2.89
C PRO A 48 -0.03 8.19 -4.14
N THR A 49 -0.10 7.36 -5.18
CA THR A 49 0.42 7.68 -6.52
C THR A 49 -0.73 8.17 -7.38
N GLU A 50 -0.51 9.26 -8.11
CA GLU A 50 -1.31 9.54 -9.30
C GLU A 50 -0.97 8.43 -10.32
N ASP A 51 -1.96 7.81 -10.96
CA ASP A 51 -1.74 6.82 -12.03
C ASP A 51 -1.02 7.53 -13.20
N GLU A 52 0.28 7.75 -13.09
CA GLU A 52 1.16 7.90 -14.23
C GLU A 52 1.16 6.54 -14.91
N VAL A 53 0.18 6.36 -15.79
CA VAL A 53 0.23 5.34 -16.82
C VAL A 53 1.58 5.54 -17.49
N GLU A 54 2.57 4.74 -17.12
CA GLU A 54 3.83 4.63 -17.86
C GLU A 54 3.40 4.44 -19.31
N VAL A 55 3.54 5.49 -20.11
CA VAL A 55 3.39 5.44 -21.56
C VAL A 55 4.56 4.59 -22.03
N ARG A 56 4.40 3.27 -21.92
CA ARG A 56 5.35 2.27 -22.39
C ARG A 56 5.43 2.43 -23.90
N GLY A 57 6.45 3.15 -24.33
CA GLY A 57 6.96 3.11 -25.69
C GLY A 57 6.05 3.81 -26.69
N GLY A 58 6.27 5.12 -26.83
CA GLY A 58 5.78 5.90 -27.97
C GLY A 58 6.15 5.24 -29.30
N GLN A 59 5.17 4.59 -29.93
CA GLN A 59 5.22 4.38 -31.37
C GLN A 59 4.46 5.53 -32.03
N ARG A 60 5.22 6.59 -32.34
CA ARG A 60 4.95 7.39 -33.54
C ARG A 60 6.13 7.22 -34.48
N ARG A 61 5.95 6.44 -35.54
CA ARG A 61 6.58 6.71 -36.82
C ARG A 61 5.69 6.22 -37.97
N THR A 62 5.20 7.25 -38.70
CA THR A 62 4.50 7.29 -40.00
C THR A 62 3.16 6.59 -40.11
#